data_AF-A0A529Q2G3-F1
#
_entry.id   AF-A0A529Q2G3-F1
#
_cell.length_a   1.000
_cell.length_b   1.000
_cell.length_c   1.000
_cell.angle_alpha   90.00
_cell.angle_beta   90.00
_cell.angle_gamma   90.00
#
_symmetry.space_group_name_H-M   'P 1'
#
loop_
_entity.id
_entity.type
_entity.pdbx_description
1 polymer ?
#
loop_
_entity_poly.entity_id
_entity_poly.type
_entity_poly.pdbx_seq_one_letter_code
_entity_poly.pdbx_strand_id
1 'polypeptide(L)' 'MSIPDHARANFQTLLRAATSGDLALMECTEVATGETRYVICAVGRDDGEYVFTPFGHLADGNPFELYRPPSGRGLG' A
#
# COMPACT_ATOMS: atom_id res chain seq x y z
N MET A 1 11.95 1.83 -16.61
CA MET A 1 12.51 2.15 -15.27
C MET A 1 12.33 0.92 -14.38
N SER A 2 13.32 0.58 -13.56
CA SER A 2 13.22 -0.54 -12.61
C SER A 2 12.56 -0.07 -11.32
N ILE A 3 11.74 -0.92 -10.72
CA ILE A 3 11.14 -0.69 -9.40
C ILE A 3 12.27 -0.78 -8.35
N PRO A 4 12.39 0.20 -7.43
CA PRO A 4 13.38 0.15 -6.35
C PRO A 4 13.24 -1.08 -5.42
N ASP A 5 14.34 -1.54 -4.84
CA ASP A 5 14.35 -2.74 -3.99
C ASP A 5 13.45 -2.63 -2.76
N HIS A 6 13.42 -1.46 -2.11
CA HIS A 6 12.53 -1.22 -0.96
C HIS A 6 11.05 -1.35 -1.36
N ALA A 7 10.66 -0.85 -2.54
CA ALA A 7 9.29 -0.96 -3.03
C ALA A 7 8.92 -2.42 -3.31
N ARG A 8 9.86 -3.21 -3.87
CA ARG A 8 9.68 -4.65 -4.06
C ARG A 8 9.56 -5.39 -2.73
N ALA A 9 10.41 -5.09 -1.75
CA ALA A 9 10.37 -5.71 -0.44
C ALA A 9 9.05 -5.42 0.29
N ASN A 10 8.60 -4.17 0.27
CA ASN A 10 7.31 -3.75 0.83
C ASN A 10 6.14 -4.49 0.16
N PHE A 11 6.17 -4.61 -1.18
CA PHE A 11 5.16 -5.37 -1.90
C PHE A 11 5.13 -6.85 -1.49
N GLN A 12 6.29 -7.48 -1.27
CA GLN A 12 6.36 -8.85 -0.79
C GLN A 12 5.80 -9.00 0.64
N THR A 13 6.05 -8.04 1.52
CA THR A 13 5.43 -8.02 2.86
C THR A 13 3.91 -7.92 2.76
N LEU A 14 3.40 -7.05 1.88
CA LEU A 14 1.97 -6.88 1.67
C LEU A 14 1.31 -8.17 1.13
N LEU A 15 1.96 -8.88 0.20
CA LEU A 15 1.47 -10.18 -0.28
C LEU A 15 1.38 -11.24 0.81
N ARG A 16 2.38 -11.29 1.71
CA ARG A 16 2.39 -12.20 2.85
C ARG A 16 1.24 -11.89 3.81
N ALA A 17 1.09 -10.61 4.18
CA ALA A 17 0.00 -10.16 5.03
C ALA A 17 -1.37 -10.47 4.41
N ALA A 18 -1.55 -10.22 3.11
CA ALA A 18 -2.77 -10.57 2.38
C ALA A 18 -3.09 -12.07 2.45
N THR A 19 -2.08 -12.91 2.24
CA THR A 19 -2.24 -14.37 2.27
C THR A 19 -2.61 -14.87 3.66
N SER A 20 -2.09 -14.22 4.71
CA SER A 20 -2.40 -14.54 6.11
C SER A 20 -3.72 -13.95 6.60
N GLY A 21 -4.36 -13.05 5.85
CA GLY A 21 -5.55 -12.31 6.30
C GLY A 21 -5.24 -11.11 7.19
N ASP A 22 -3.97 -10.71 7.27
CA ASP A 22 -3.45 -9.66 8.15
C ASP A 22 -3.37 -8.30 7.43
N LEU A 23 -4.36 -7.97 6.61
CA LEU A 23 -4.49 -6.64 6.01
C LEU A 23 -5.55 -5.82 6.73
N ALA A 24 -5.23 -4.54 6.96
CA ALA A 24 -6.16 -3.54 7.43
C ALA A 24 -6.23 -2.38 6.43
N LEU A 25 -7.43 -1.82 6.28
CA LEU A 25 -7.64 -0.52 5.64
C LEU A 25 -7.94 0.49 6.74
N MET A 26 -7.17 1.57 6.80
CA MET A 26 -7.25 2.56 7.85
C MET A 26 -7.47 3.96 7.28
N GLU A 27 -8.35 4.74 7.90
CA GLU A 27 -8.41 6.17 7.67
C GLU A 27 -7.24 6.84 8.41
N CYS A 28 -6.44 7.64 7.72
CA CYS A 28 -5.28 8.33 8.26
C CYS A 28 -5.25 9.78 7.79
N THR A 29 -4.70 10.66 8.62
CA THR A 29 -4.41 12.05 8.24
C THR A 29 -2.99 12.13 7.70
N GLU A 30 -2.82 12.56 6.45
CA GLU A 30 -1.50 12.79 5.87
C GLU A 30 -0.81 13.94 6.63
N VAL A 31 0.35 13.65 7.23
CA VAL A 31 1.05 14.60 8.13
C VAL A 31 1.40 15.91 7.43
N ALA A 32 1.75 15.86 6.15
CA ALA A 32 2.20 17.04 5.41
C ALA A 32 1.05 17.99 5.02
N THR A 33 -0.15 17.46 4.75
CA THR A 33 -1.26 18.20 4.13
C THR A 33 -2.48 18.33 5.04
N GLY A 34 -2.64 17.44 6.02
CA GLY A 34 -3.84 17.30 6.82
C GLY A 34 -4.99 16.57 6.11
N GLU A 35 -4.77 16.06 4.89
CA GLU A 35 -5.82 15.39 4.13
C GLU A 35 -6.09 13.97 4.65
N THR A 36 -7.35 13.55 4.58
CA THR A 36 -7.75 12.17 4.87
C THR A 36 -7.31 11.24 3.74
N ARG A 37 -6.60 10.17 4.08
CA ARG A 37 -6.14 9.11 3.19
C ARG A 37 -6.57 7.75 3.72
N TYR A 38 -6.94 6.85 2.81
CA TYR A 38 -7.24 5.45 3.15
C TYR A 38 -6.01 4.59 2.91
N VAL A 39 -5.34 4.17 3.98
CA VAL A 39 -4.03 3.53 3.96
C VAL A 39 -4.16 2.01 4.12
N ILE A 40 -3.51 1.27 3.23
CA ILE A 40 -3.32 -0.18 3.34
C ILE A 40 -2.17 -0.44 4.31
N CYS A 41 -2.48 -1.21 5.36
CA CYS A 41 -1.52 -1.60 6.38
C CYS A 41 -1.41 -3.12 6.44
N ALA A 42 -0.19 -3.64 6.67
CA ALA A 42 -0.05 -4.98 7.23
C ALA A 42 -0.22 -4.90 8.75
N VAL A 43 -0.93 -5.89 9.28
CA VAL A 43 -1.15 -6.08 10.71
C VAL A 43 -0.11 -7.07 11.21
N GLY A 44 0.67 -6.65 12.20
CA GLY A 44 1.57 -7.50 12.94
C GLY A 44 1.20 -7.51 14.42
N ARG A 45 2.01 -8.23 15.20
CA ARG A 45 1.97 -8.16 16.65
C ARG A 45 3.37 -7.91 17.18
N ASP A 46 3.47 -7.01 18.16
CA ASP A 46 4.69 -6.73 18.91
C ASP A 46 4.33 -6.65 20.39
N ASP A 47 4.96 -7.46 21.23
CA ASP A 47 4.64 -7.62 22.66
C ASP A 47 3.13 -7.80 22.97
N GLY A 48 2.41 -8.47 22.08
CA GLY A 48 0.98 -8.73 22.21
C GLY A 48 0.07 -7.61 21.72
N GLU A 49 0.62 -6.44 21.38
CA GLU A 49 -0.09 -5.32 20.80
C GLU A 49 -0.14 -5.40 19.28
N TYR A 50 -1.22 -4.89 18.69
CA TYR A 50 -1.31 -4.79 17.23
C TYR A 50 -0.42 -3.67 16.71
N VAL A 51 0.41 -4.00 15.71
CA VAL A 51 1.24 -3.03 15.00
C VAL A 51 0.74 -2.91 13.58
N PHE A 52 0.50 -1.67 13.14
CA PHE A 52 0.05 -1.37 11.79
C PHE A 52 1.20 -0.76 10.99
N THR A 53 1.68 -1.48 9.99
CA THR A 53 2.74 -0.99 9.10
C THR A 53 2.10 -0.45 7.81
N PRO A 54 2.10 0.87 7.57
CA PRO A 54 1.50 1.45 6.37
C PRO A 54 2.40 1.24 5.15
N PHE A 55 1.81 0.81 4.04
CA PHE A 55 2.54 0.58 2.77
C PHE A 55 2.14 1.53 1.64
N GLY A 56 0.93 2.07 1.66
CA GLY A 56 0.45 3.00 0.66
C GLY A 56 -1.01 3.35 0.87
N HIS A 57 -1.46 4.45 0.30
CA HIS A 57 -2.87 4.82 0.30
C HIS A 57 -3.55 4.36 -0.98
N LEU A 58 -4.87 4.16 -0.91
CA LEU A 58 -5.69 3.99 -2.09
C LEU A 58 -5.62 5.24 -2.96
N ALA A 59 -5.80 5.04 -4.26
CA ALA A 59 -5.90 6.13 -5.22
C ALA A 59 -7.01 7.11 -4.78
N ASP A 60 -6.69 8.39 -4.76
CA ASP A 60 -7.65 9.43 -4.40
C ASP A 60 -8.53 9.79 -5.60
N GLY A 61 -9.49 8.91 -5.90
CA GLY A 61 -10.37 8.98 -7.08
C GLY A 61 -10.17 7.82 -8.05
N ASN A 62 -10.49 8.05 -9.32
CA ASN A 62 -10.45 7.02 -10.35
C ASN A 62 -8.99 6.68 -10.76
N PRO A 63 -8.47 5.46 -10.47
CA PRO A 63 -7.08 5.12 -10.79
C PRO A 63 -6.75 5.21 -12.29
N PHE A 64 -7.74 5.01 -13.17
CA PHE A 64 -7.56 5.08 -14.62
C PHE A 64 -7.36 6.52 -15.15
N GLU A 65 -7.79 7.51 -14.38
CA GLU A 65 -7.54 8.92 -14.67
C GLU A 65 -6.20 9.40 -14.07
N LEU A 66 -5.79 8.80 -12.94
CA LEU A 66 -4.59 9.19 -12.20
C LEU A 66 -3.31 8.53 -12.73
N TYR A 67 -3.38 7.29 -13.22
CA TYR A 67 -2.20 6.51 -13.57
C TYR A 67 -2.26 6.03 -15.02
N ARG A 68 -1.17 6.26 -15.75
CA ARG A 68 -0.91 5.58 -17.03
C ARG A 68 0.07 4.44 -16.81
N PRO A 69 -0.21 3.22 -17.31
CA PRO A 69 0.75 2.13 -17.22
C PRO A 69 2.03 2.49 -17.97
N PRO A 70 3.20 1.94 -17.58
CA PRO A 70 4.42 2.09 -18.35
C PRO A 70 4.17 1.70 -19.81
N SER A 71 4.56 2.58 -20.74
CA SER A 71 4.44 2.33 -22.18
C SER A 71 5.43 1.24 -22.61
N GLY A 72 5.07 -0.02 -22.37
CA GLY A 72 5.88 -1.19 -22.73
C GLY A 72 5.29 -2.51 -22.22
N ARG A 73 4.44 -3.13 -23.07
CA ARG A 73 4.01 -4.56 -23.05
C ARG A 73 3.15 -4.95 -21.83
N GLY A 74 1.89 -5.33 -21.91
CA GLY A 74 0.96 -5.63 -22.99
C GLY A 74 -0.17 -6.43 -22.33
N LEU A 75 -1.41 -5.96 -22.42
CA LEU A 75 -2.57 -6.82 -22.24
C LEU A 75 -2.62 -7.70 -23.49
N GLY A 76 -2.19 -8.95 -23.36
CA GLY A 76 -2.18 -9.98 -24.39
C GLY A 76 -1.98 -11.33 -23.74
#